data_AF-A0A1H8L029-F1
#
_entry.id   AF-A0A1H8L029-F1
#
_cell.length_a   1.000
_cell.length_b   1.000
_cell.length_c   1.000
_cell.angle_alpha   90.00
_cell.angle_beta   90.00
_cell.angle_gamma   90.00
#
_symmetry.space_group_name_H-M   'P 1'
#
loop_
_entity.id
_entity.type
_entity.pdbx_description
1 polymer ?
#
loop_
_entity_poly.entity_id
_entity_poly.type
_entity_poly.pdbx_seq_one_letter_code
_entity_poly.pdbx_strand_id
1 'polypeptide(L)'
;MPADTLEPALQDVNRHAVVVVDGDKAVGFFVLHGWEGIVVNERNIPAERLYLSAGFRDNGLRRIGTIGPQKILQYPLPGADNVVHAHKVTRGGIAMNETQELRNRLTGIFERSGWLGYLFERAGSLSPYPYYIGAGCLVQTVWNELTGRPPMYGISDIDIVYFDDGDLGYEAENEVVEQGKRLFAELPFPVDIKNQARVHLWYPGRFGVPLSPYATLEAAIGTWPTTASSLGVRKEPDGSWRIYAPFGLEDLFRLIVRPNKTLVTESAYYAKAEKWKSRWPELAVIPWEA
;
A
#
# COMPACT_ATOMS: atom_id res chain seq x y z
N MET A 1 -29.46 -17.10 -1.36
CA MET A 1 -29.08 -16.66 0.00
C MET A 1 -30.10 -17.19 0.98
N PRO A 2 -29.76 -17.51 2.23
CA PRO A 2 -30.78 -17.88 3.20
C PRO A 2 -31.54 -16.60 3.58
N ALA A 3 -32.68 -16.38 2.93
CA ALA A 3 -33.55 -15.23 3.16
C ALA A 3 -33.90 -15.06 4.65
N ASP A 4 -34.02 -16.20 5.35
CA ASP A 4 -34.35 -16.35 6.76
C ASP A 4 -33.38 -15.66 7.75
N THR A 5 -32.18 -15.26 7.29
CA THR A 5 -31.15 -14.60 8.14
C THR A 5 -30.95 -13.10 7.88
N LEU A 6 -31.44 -12.59 6.75
CA LEU A 6 -31.31 -11.16 6.39
C LEU A 6 -32.47 -10.33 6.96
N GLU A 7 -33.68 -10.88 6.97
CA GLU A 7 -34.88 -10.21 7.49
C GLU A 7 -34.74 -9.76 8.96
N PRO A 8 -34.24 -10.58 9.89
CA PRO A 8 -34.02 -10.15 11.27
C PRO A 8 -32.97 -9.05 11.41
N ALA A 9 -31.94 -9.03 10.54
CA ALA A 9 -30.88 -8.02 10.56
C ALA A 9 -31.30 -6.68 9.94
N LEU A 10 -32.31 -6.70 9.05
CA LEU A 10 -32.90 -5.49 8.48
C LEU A 10 -33.93 -4.82 9.41
N GLN A 11 -34.41 -5.54 10.43
CA GLN A 11 -35.38 -5.06 11.41
C GLN A 11 -34.75 -4.59 12.74
N ASP A 12 -33.51 -4.99 13.05
CA ASP A 12 -32.78 -4.60 14.26
C ASP A 12 -31.83 -3.44 13.96
N VAL A 13 -32.09 -2.26 14.55
CA VAL A 13 -31.31 -1.02 14.31
C VAL A 13 -29.84 -1.16 14.70
N ASN A 14 -29.54 -2.12 15.59
CA ASN A 14 -28.20 -2.37 16.10
C ASN A 14 -27.45 -3.45 15.32
N ARG A 15 -28.03 -3.88 14.20
CA ARG A 15 -27.44 -4.85 13.27
C ARG A 15 -27.34 -4.24 11.89
N HIS A 16 -26.17 -4.31 11.30
CA HIS A 16 -25.95 -3.86 9.93
C HIS A 16 -25.57 -5.06 9.07
N ALA A 17 -26.54 -5.52 8.28
CA ALA A 17 -26.30 -6.55 7.28
C ALA A 17 -25.45 -5.98 6.14
N VAL A 18 -24.27 -6.56 5.96
CA VAL A 18 -23.37 -6.29 4.85
C VAL A 18 -23.50 -7.46 3.88
N VAL A 19 -24.04 -7.20 2.70
CA VAL A 19 -24.20 -8.21 1.64
C VAL A 19 -23.04 -8.07 0.65
N VAL A 20 -22.31 -9.15 0.46
CA VAL A 20 -21.26 -9.31 -0.55
C VAL A 20 -21.91 -9.78 -1.84
N VAL A 21 -21.71 -9.03 -2.92
CA VAL A 21 -22.27 -9.32 -4.25
C VAL A 21 -21.15 -9.50 -5.28
N ASP A 22 -21.39 -10.37 -6.26
CA ASP A 22 -20.59 -10.53 -7.48
C ASP A 22 -21.47 -10.16 -8.68
N GLY A 23 -21.21 -8.98 -9.26
CA GLY A 23 -22.15 -8.32 -10.16
C GLY A 23 -23.49 -8.03 -9.46
N ASP A 24 -24.60 -8.35 -10.13
CA ASP A 24 -25.96 -8.20 -9.56
C ASP A 24 -26.37 -9.35 -8.64
N LYS A 25 -25.48 -10.32 -8.40
CA LYS A 25 -25.79 -11.56 -7.70
C LYS A 25 -25.15 -11.55 -6.32
N ALA A 26 -25.95 -11.69 -5.27
CA ALA A 26 -25.42 -11.79 -3.92
C ALA A 26 -24.71 -13.13 -3.69
N VAL A 27 -23.44 -13.07 -3.28
CA VAL A 27 -22.53 -14.21 -3.10
C VAL A 27 -22.12 -14.45 -1.64
N GLY A 28 -22.35 -13.49 -0.75
CA GLY A 28 -22.09 -13.65 0.68
C GLY A 28 -22.75 -12.57 1.51
N PHE A 29 -22.75 -12.69 2.84
CA PHE A 29 -23.10 -11.60 3.74
C PHE A 29 -22.50 -11.82 5.12
N PHE A 30 -22.37 -10.75 5.90
CA PHE A 30 -22.09 -10.78 7.33
C PHE A 30 -22.83 -9.64 8.03
N VAL A 31 -23.12 -9.77 9.32
CA VAL A 31 -23.88 -8.79 10.09
C VAL A 31 -22.96 -8.17 11.15
N LEU A 32 -22.80 -6.85 11.11
CA LEU A 32 -22.08 -6.10 12.13
C LEU A 32 -23.03 -5.80 13.29
N HIS A 33 -22.58 -6.00 14.52
CA HIS A 33 -23.38 -5.81 15.73
C HIS A 33 -22.88 -4.61 16.55
N GLY A 34 -23.82 -3.78 17.02
CA GLY A 34 -23.58 -2.84 18.14
C GLY A 34 -22.95 -1.50 17.80
N TRP A 35 -23.11 -0.97 16.58
CA TRP A 35 -22.56 0.34 16.20
C TRP A 35 -23.49 1.51 16.57
N GLU A 36 -23.54 1.89 17.86
CA GLU A 36 -24.20 3.15 18.28
C GLU A 36 -23.18 4.29 18.49
N GLY A 37 -21.89 3.98 18.61
CA GLY A 37 -20.81 4.90 18.97
C GLY A 37 -20.08 4.48 20.25
N ILE A 38 -19.08 5.27 20.66
CA ILE A 38 -18.39 5.06 21.94
C ILE A 38 -19.17 5.73 23.06
N VAL A 39 -19.37 5.02 24.16
CA VAL A 39 -20.11 5.54 25.31
C VAL A 39 -19.16 6.02 26.41
N VAL A 40 -19.38 7.25 26.89
CA VAL A 40 -18.60 7.87 27.96
C VAL A 40 -19.53 8.44 29.03
N ASN A 41 -19.22 8.20 30.30
CA ASN A 41 -19.98 8.79 31.41
C ASN A 41 -19.80 10.31 31.44
N GLU A 42 -20.87 11.08 31.70
CA GLU A 42 -20.81 12.55 31.69
C GLU A 42 -19.87 13.13 32.76
N ARG A 43 -19.55 12.36 33.80
CA ARG A 43 -18.57 12.75 34.83
C ARG A 43 -17.12 12.46 34.42
N ASN A 44 -16.88 11.70 33.36
CA ASN A 44 -15.54 11.34 32.88
C ASN A 44 -15.03 12.30 31.80
N ILE A 45 -14.80 13.55 32.23
CA ILE A 45 -14.35 14.67 31.37
C ILE A 45 -13.03 14.36 30.62
N PRO A 46 -12.03 13.68 31.22
CA PRO A 46 -10.78 13.35 30.50
C PRO A 46 -11.00 12.41 29.30
N ALA A 47 -11.79 11.35 29.48
CA ALA A 47 -12.09 10.41 28.39
C ALA A 47 -12.93 11.08 27.30
N GLU A 48 -13.90 11.92 27.68
CA GLU A 48 -14.68 12.71 26.73
C GLU A 48 -13.77 13.60 25.85
N ARG A 49 -12.83 14.34 26.46
CA ARG A 49 -11.88 15.17 25.70
C ARG A 49 -10.99 14.35 24.76
N LEU A 50 -10.53 13.19 25.21
CA LEU A 50 -9.72 12.30 24.38
C LEU A 50 -10.49 11.89 23.12
N TYR A 51 -11.73 11.43 23.27
CA TYR A 51 -12.55 10.99 22.13
C TYR A 51 -12.89 12.14 21.18
N LEU A 52 -13.22 13.32 21.71
CA LEU A 52 -13.45 14.51 20.89
C LEU A 52 -12.19 14.90 20.10
N SER A 53 -11.00 14.85 20.73
CA SER A 53 -9.72 15.14 20.05
C SER A 53 -9.34 14.10 18.99
N ALA A 54 -9.76 12.85 19.19
CA ALA A 54 -9.57 11.77 18.23
C ALA A 54 -10.50 11.88 17.02
N GLY A 55 -11.49 12.79 17.06
CA GLY A 55 -12.40 13.10 15.96
C GLY A 55 -13.84 12.62 16.16
N PHE A 56 -14.18 12.03 17.31
CA PHE A 56 -15.58 11.72 17.63
C PHE A 56 -16.39 12.99 17.87
N ARG A 57 -17.69 12.95 17.59
CA ARG A 57 -18.62 14.06 17.76
C ARG A 57 -19.70 13.71 18.75
N ASP A 58 -20.02 14.68 19.61
CA ASP A 58 -21.22 14.62 20.44
C ASP A 58 -22.41 15.16 19.64
N ASN A 59 -23.28 14.26 19.19
CA ASN A 59 -24.50 14.61 18.46
C ASN A 59 -25.74 14.73 19.38
N GLY A 60 -25.54 14.79 20.70
CA GLY A 60 -26.62 14.91 21.69
C GLY A 60 -27.26 13.58 22.08
N LEU A 61 -26.74 12.44 21.62
CA LEU A 61 -27.22 11.11 22.01
C LEU A 61 -26.79 10.79 23.45
N ARG A 62 -27.75 10.32 24.25
CA ARG A 62 -27.58 10.03 25.67
C ARG A 62 -28.22 8.71 26.04
N ARG A 63 -27.66 8.05 27.04
CA ARG A 63 -28.30 6.91 27.72
C ARG A 63 -28.01 6.93 29.22
N ILE A 64 -28.80 6.19 29.99
CA ILE A 64 -28.54 6.00 31.42
C ILE A 64 -27.79 4.69 31.62
N GLY A 65 -26.55 4.78 32.10
CA GLY A 65 -25.75 3.63 32.49
C GLY A 65 -25.83 3.37 34.00
N THR A 66 -25.23 2.26 34.43
CA THR A 66 -25.17 1.83 35.84
C THR A 66 -24.51 2.86 36.79
N ILE A 67 -23.74 3.80 36.25
CA ILE A 67 -22.97 4.81 37.00
C ILE A 67 -23.48 6.24 36.69
N GLY A 68 -24.71 6.36 36.17
CA GLY A 68 -25.37 7.63 35.84
C GLY A 68 -25.41 7.94 34.34
N PRO A 69 -25.74 9.19 33.97
CA PRO A 69 -25.88 9.63 32.58
C PRO A 69 -24.60 9.41 31.77
N GLN A 70 -24.76 8.96 30.52
CA GLN A 70 -23.68 8.70 29.58
C GLN A 70 -23.97 9.39 28.24
N LYS A 71 -22.92 9.93 27.62
CA LYS A 71 -22.91 10.42 26.25
C LYS A 71 -22.52 9.31 25.30
N ILE A 72 -23.16 9.27 24.14
CA ILE A 72 -22.78 8.40 23.04
C ILE A 72 -22.12 9.28 21.99
N LEU A 73 -20.79 9.16 21.87
CA LEU A 73 -19.98 9.91 20.92
C LEU A 73 -19.82 9.09 19.65
N GLN A 74 -20.10 9.70 18.51
CA GLN A 74 -20.10 9.03 17.21
C GLN A 74 -18.92 9.51 16.38
N TYR A 75 -18.21 8.59 15.73
CA TYR A 75 -17.17 8.99 14.80
C TYR A 75 -17.82 9.35 13.46
N PRO A 76 -17.71 10.60 12.98
CA PRO A 76 -18.15 10.95 11.65
C PRO A 76 -17.18 10.31 10.66
N LEU A 77 -17.57 9.20 10.04
CA LEU A 77 -16.84 8.70 8.88
C LEU A 77 -17.08 9.70 7.74
N PRO A 78 -16.05 10.38 7.21
CA PRO A 78 -16.23 11.25 6.05
C PRO A 78 -16.75 10.39 4.89
N GLY A 79 -17.98 10.64 4.44
CA GLY A 79 -18.66 9.84 3.41
C GLY A 79 -19.74 8.86 3.90
N ALA A 80 -20.10 8.87 5.19
CA ALA A 80 -21.15 8.01 5.76
C ALA A 80 -22.57 8.27 5.23
N ASP A 81 -22.81 9.36 4.49
CA ASP A 81 -24.08 9.59 3.78
C ASP A 81 -24.33 8.57 2.65
N ASN A 82 -23.36 7.67 2.37
CA ASN A 82 -23.51 6.56 1.43
C ASN A 82 -23.87 5.21 2.10
N VAL A 83 -24.27 5.17 3.37
CA VAL A 83 -25.05 4.02 3.87
C VAL A 83 -26.46 4.18 3.32
N VAL A 84 -26.60 3.70 2.10
CA VAL A 84 -27.88 3.46 1.48
C VAL A 84 -28.60 2.39 2.32
N HIS A 85 -29.46 2.81 3.26
CA HIS A 85 -30.81 2.24 3.28
C HIS A 85 -31.26 2.29 1.83
N ALA A 86 -31.57 1.15 1.22
CA ALA A 86 -31.94 1.01 -0.18
C ALA A 86 -32.47 2.34 -0.79
N HIS A 87 -31.64 2.93 -1.67
CA HIS A 87 -31.72 4.21 -2.40
C HIS A 87 -31.18 5.50 -1.74
N LYS A 88 -30.03 6.02 -2.24
CA LYS A 88 -29.93 7.15 -3.22
C LYS A 88 -28.46 7.46 -3.54
N VAL A 89 -28.10 7.48 -4.82
CA VAL A 89 -26.76 7.83 -5.33
C VAL A 89 -26.58 9.36 -5.39
N THR A 90 -25.46 9.93 -4.90
CA THR A 90 -24.61 10.90 -5.66
C THR A 90 -23.33 11.39 -4.92
N ARG A 91 -22.20 11.33 -5.66
CA ARG A 91 -20.95 12.12 -5.55
C ARG A 91 -20.10 12.03 -4.26
N GLY A 92 -19.48 10.86 -4.05
CA GLY A 92 -18.32 10.69 -3.15
C GLY A 92 -17.46 9.42 -3.39
N GLY A 93 -17.83 8.57 -4.34
CA GLY A 93 -17.26 7.22 -4.53
C GLY A 93 -16.26 7.03 -5.68
N ILE A 94 -15.64 8.10 -6.19
CA ILE A 94 -14.73 8.00 -7.36
C ILE A 94 -13.31 7.58 -6.92
N ALA A 95 -12.71 8.22 -5.93
CA ALA A 95 -11.29 8.01 -5.58
C ALA A 95 -10.96 6.64 -4.96
N MET A 96 -11.85 6.06 -4.13
CA MET A 96 -11.63 4.74 -3.53
C MET A 96 -11.77 3.62 -4.58
N ASN A 97 -12.67 3.80 -5.55
CA ASN A 97 -12.85 2.87 -6.67
C ASN A 97 -11.67 2.95 -7.64
N GLU A 98 -11.21 4.17 -7.97
CA GLU A 98 -10.02 4.40 -8.81
C GLU A 98 -8.74 3.82 -8.19
N THR A 99 -8.54 4.00 -6.88
CA THR A 99 -7.36 3.44 -6.18
C THR A 99 -7.36 1.91 -6.24
N GLN A 100 -8.52 1.27 -6.02
CA GLN A 100 -8.62 -0.18 -6.10
C GLN A 100 -8.52 -0.69 -7.54
N GLU A 101 -9.05 0.05 -8.51
CA GLU A 101 -8.92 -0.26 -9.94
C GLU A 101 -7.46 -0.23 -10.38
N LEU A 102 -6.69 0.80 -10.01
CA LEU A 102 -5.26 0.87 -10.32
C LEU A 102 -4.47 -0.27 -9.64
N ARG A 103 -4.82 -0.64 -8.41
CA ARG A 103 -4.23 -1.81 -7.73
C ARG A 103 -4.53 -3.12 -8.46
N ASN A 104 -5.79 -3.35 -8.84
CA ASN A 104 -6.21 -4.53 -9.58
C ASN A 104 -5.55 -4.58 -10.97
N ARG A 105 -5.43 -3.43 -11.63
CA ARG A 105 -4.73 -3.30 -12.91
C ARG A 105 -3.26 -3.64 -12.76
N LEU A 106 -2.61 -3.15 -11.70
CA LEU A 106 -1.21 -3.44 -11.39
C LEU A 106 -0.97 -4.94 -11.20
N THR A 107 -1.76 -5.57 -10.34
CA THR A 107 -1.62 -7.00 -10.07
C THR A 107 -1.97 -7.84 -11.30
N GLY A 108 -2.97 -7.43 -12.08
CA GLY A 108 -3.31 -8.08 -13.34
C GLY A 108 -2.16 -8.06 -14.36
N ILE A 109 -1.41 -6.95 -14.46
CA ILE A 109 -0.19 -6.89 -15.29
C ILE A 109 0.85 -7.90 -14.79
N PHE A 110 1.06 -7.98 -13.48
CA PHE A 110 2.04 -8.90 -12.89
C PHE A 110 1.65 -10.36 -13.07
N GLU A 111 0.37 -10.70 -12.93
CA GLU A 111 -0.14 -12.06 -13.11
C GLU A 111 -0.05 -12.55 -14.56
N ARG A 112 -0.18 -11.64 -15.54
CA ARG A 112 0.04 -11.96 -16.96
C ARG A 112 1.52 -12.06 -17.33
N SER A 113 2.41 -11.51 -16.51
CA SER A 113 3.85 -11.54 -16.74
C SER A 113 4.47 -12.82 -16.16
N GLY A 114 4.76 -13.80 -17.03
CA GLY A 114 5.29 -15.10 -16.59
C GLY A 114 6.58 -15.01 -15.75
N TRP A 115 7.47 -14.05 -16.06
CA TRP A 115 8.72 -13.88 -15.32
C TRP A 115 8.51 -13.21 -13.95
N LEU A 116 7.53 -12.30 -13.83
CA LEU A 116 7.16 -11.72 -12.54
C LEU A 116 6.45 -12.75 -11.66
N GLY A 117 5.59 -13.60 -12.24
CA GLY A 117 4.97 -14.72 -11.55
C GLY A 117 6.01 -15.60 -10.86
N TYR A 118 7.03 -16.04 -11.62
CA TYR A 118 8.17 -16.78 -11.07
C TYR A 118 8.89 -16.01 -9.96
N LEU A 119 9.20 -14.74 -10.18
CA LEU A 119 9.90 -13.89 -9.19
C LEU A 119 9.13 -13.80 -7.87
N PHE A 120 7.82 -13.49 -7.93
CA PHE A 120 6.99 -13.35 -6.73
C PHE A 120 6.79 -14.67 -5.98
N GLU A 121 6.64 -15.78 -6.70
CA GLU A 121 6.54 -17.12 -6.10
C GLU A 121 7.82 -17.47 -5.34
N ARG A 122 8.99 -17.29 -5.97
CA ARG A 122 10.28 -17.59 -5.35
C ARG A 122 10.58 -16.66 -4.17
N ALA A 123 10.27 -15.37 -4.27
CA ALA A 123 10.56 -14.39 -3.23
C ALA A 123 9.88 -14.70 -1.88
N GLY A 124 8.79 -15.47 -1.86
CA GLY A 124 8.19 -15.97 -0.62
C GLY A 124 9.14 -16.81 0.26
N SER A 125 10.20 -17.36 -0.33
CA SER A 125 11.23 -18.14 0.37
C SER A 125 12.29 -17.29 1.09
N LEU A 126 12.19 -15.95 1.04
CA LEU A 126 13.04 -15.02 1.81
C LEU A 126 12.53 -14.76 3.24
N SER A 127 11.48 -15.48 3.67
CA SER A 127 11.04 -15.59 5.07
C SER A 127 12.22 -15.89 6.02
N PRO A 128 12.25 -15.35 7.25
CA PRO A 128 11.15 -14.74 7.99
C PRO A 128 11.01 -13.22 7.85
N TYR A 129 11.89 -12.56 7.10
CA TYR A 129 11.92 -11.10 7.09
C TYR A 129 10.78 -10.48 6.28
N PRO A 130 10.20 -9.36 6.73
CA PRO A 130 9.41 -8.50 5.85
C PRO A 130 10.26 -8.14 4.63
N TYR A 131 9.73 -8.34 3.44
CA TYR A 131 10.40 -8.01 2.18
C TYR A 131 9.45 -7.30 1.22
N TYR A 132 9.99 -6.56 0.27
CA TYR A 132 9.25 -6.11 -0.92
C TYR A 132 10.14 -6.29 -2.15
N ILE A 133 9.52 -6.66 -3.25
CA ILE A 133 10.11 -6.45 -4.57
C ILE A 133 9.79 -5.02 -4.99
N GLY A 134 10.78 -4.32 -5.48
CA GLY A 134 10.64 -2.98 -6.03
C GLY A 134 11.67 -2.76 -7.13
N ALA A 135 12.13 -1.54 -7.30
CA ALA A 135 11.24 -0.54 -7.87
C ALA A 135 11.26 -0.62 -9.41
N GLY A 136 12.49 -0.65 -9.95
CA GLY A 136 12.73 -0.44 -11.37
C GLY A 136 12.04 -1.47 -12.24
N CYS A 137 12.18 -2.75 -11.90
CA CYS A 137 11.66 -3.84 -12.72
C CYS A 137 10.11 -3.84 -12.76
N LEU A 138 9.45 -3.52 -11.65
CA LEU A 138 7.98 -3.44 -11.58
C LEU A 138 7.45 -2.26 -12.42
N VAL A 139 8.02 -1.08 -12.20
CA VAL A 139 7.61 0.16 -12.90
C VAL A 139 7.83 0.03 -14.40
N GLN A 140 8.99 -0.48 -14.81
CA GLN A 140 9.33 -0.64 -16.21
C GLN A 140 8.46 -1.71 -16.89
N THR A 141 8.05 -2.76 -16.17
CA THR A 141 7.10 -3.75 -16.71
C THR A 141 5.74 -3.11 -17.01
N VAL A 142 5.24 -2.28 -16.09
CA VAL A 142 3.98 -1.55 -16.31
C VAL A 142 4.12 -0.61 -17.51
N TRP A 143 5.21 0.15 -17.60
CA TRP A 143 5.45 1.03 -18.75
C TRP A 143 5.60 0.26 -20.06
N ASN A 144 6.21 -0.92 -20.04
CA ASN A 144 6.28 -1.80 -21.20
C ASN A 144 4.88 -2.19 -21.67
N GLU A 145 3.99 -2.58 -20.76
CA GLU A 145 2.61 -2.90 -21.11
C GLU A 145 1.83 -1.69 -21.65
N LEU A 146 1.96 -0.53 -21.00
CA LEU A 146 1.28 0.71 -21.42
C LEU A 146 1.72 1.20 -22.79
N THR A 147 2.92 0.83 -23.23
CA THR A 147 3.52 1.32 -24.46
C THR A 147 3.77 0.23 -25.50
N GLY A 148 3.20 -0.96 -25.30
CA GLY A 148 3.27 -2.08 -26.26
C GLY A 148 4.66 -2.67 -26.47
N ARG A 149 5.55 -2.59 -25.47
CA ARG A 149 6.91 -3.14 -25.51
C ARG A 149 6.96 -4.55 -24.89
N PRO A 150 7.98 -5.37 -25.21
CA PRO A 150 8.18 -6.67 -24.57
C PRO A 150 8.24 -6.54 -23.03
N PRO A 151 7.67 -7.49 -22.25
CA PRO A 151 7.58 -7.37 -20.79
C PRO A 151 8.92 -7.11 -20.09
N MET A 152 10.01 -7.66 -20.64
CA MET A 152 11.37 -7.57 -20.12
C MET A 152 12.20 -6.41 -20.69
N TYR A 153 11.62 -5.58 -21.56
CA TYR A 153 12.35 -4.49 -22.20
C TYR A 153 12.89 -3.49 -21.18
N GLY A 154 14.16 -3.14 -21.31
CA GLY A 154 14.78 -2.07 -20.52
C GLY A 154 15.08 -2.41 -19.05
N ILE A 155 14.72 -3.61 -18.57
CA ILE A 155 15.01 -4.07 -17.21
C ILE A 155 16.50 -4.42 -17.10
N SER A 156 17.18 -3.84 -16.11
CA SER A 156 18.61 -4.09 -15.84
C SER A 156 18.85 -5.04 -14.67
N ASP A 157 17.96 -5.01 -13.70
CA ASP A 157 18.13 -5.57 -12.35
C ASP A 157 16.76 -5.69 -11.67
N ILE A 158 16.73 -6.52 -10.63
CA ILE A 158 15.57 -6.72 -9.77
C ILE A 158 15.97 -6.30 -8.36
N ASP A 159 15.27 -5.31 -7.79
CA ASP A 159 15.50 -4.90 -6.41
C ASP A 159 14.60 -5.74 -5.49
N ILE A 160 15.21 -6.43 -4.52
CA ILE A 160 14.49 -7.03 -3.39
C ILE A 160 15.01 -6.41 -2.11
N VAL A 161 14.12 -5.75 -1.39
CA VAL A 161 14.46 -5.12 -0.12
C VAL A 161 13.82 -5.86 1.01
N TYR A 162 14.55 -6.03 2.11
CA TYR A 162 14.02 -6.63 3.33
C TYR A 162 14.42 -5.82 4.55
N PHE A 163 13.87 -6.15 5.71
CA PHE A 163 14.17 -5.45 6.95
C PHE A 163 14.51 -6.43 8.06
N ASP A 164 15.75 -6.35 8.53
CA ASP A 164 16.26 -7.06 9.70
C ASP A 164 17.11 -6.10 10.54
N ASP A 165 16.58 -5.67 11.67
CA ASP A 165 17.28 -4.82 12.65
C ASP A 165 17.93 -5.63 13.78
N GLY A 166 17.84 -6.97 13.75
CA GLY A 166 18.48 -7.86 14.70
C GLY A 166 19.99 -8.04 14.44
N ASP A 167 20.41 -8.03 13.17
CA ASP A 167 21.81 -8.06 12.76
C ASP A 167 22.07 -7.13 11.56
N LEU A 168 22.83 -6.06 11.80
CA LEU A 168 23.19 -5.06 10.79
C LEU A 168 24.55 -5.34 10.09
N GLY A 169 25.18 -6.47 10.43
CA GLY A 169 26.45 -6.92 9.86
C GLY A 169 26.41 -7.06 8.34
N TYR A 170 27.57 -6.86 7.69
CA TYR A 170 27.66 -7.09 6.24
C TYR A 170 27.51 -8.57 5.92
N GLU A 171 28.07 -9.41 6.76
CA GLU A 171 28.07 -10.87 6.64
C GLU A 171 26.63 -11.41 6.69
N ALA A 172 25.80 -10.91 7.61
CA ALA A 172 24.38 -11.26 7.70
C ALA A 172 23.60 -10.89 6.43
N GLU A 173 23.80 -9.68 5.89
CA GLU A 173 23.19 -9.31 4.59
C GLU A 173 23.72 -10.18 3.46
N ASN A 174 25.02 -10.47 3.47
CA ASN A 174 25.66 -11.27 2.43
C ASN A 174 25.13 -12.71 2.39
N GLU A 175 24.77 -13.31 3.53
CA GLU A 175 24.12 -14.62 3.58
C GLU A 175 22.78 -14.63 2.83
N VAL A 176 21.95 -13.59 3.04
CA VAL A 176 20.67 -13.43 2.33
C VAL A 176 20.90 -13.17 0.83
N VAL A 177 21.92 -12.38 0.48
CA VAL A 177 22.32 -12.16 -0.92
C VAL A 177 22.72 -13.48 -1.59
N GLU A 178 23.54 -14.30 -0.94
CA GLU A 178 23.97 -15.60 -1.49
C GLU A 178 22.81 -16.61 -1.59
N GLN A 179 21.88 -16.60 -0.63
CA GLN A 179 20.63 -17.34 -0.73
C GLN A 179 19.82 -16.88 -1.95
N GLY A 180 19.67 -15.57 -2.12
CA GLY A 180 18.97 -14.97 -3.26
C GLY A 180 19.56 -15.36 -4.60
N LYS A 181 20.90 -15.32 -4.74
CA LYS A 181 21.59 -15.75 -5.96
C LYS A 181 21.23 -17.18 -6.37
N ARG A 182 21.12 -18.09 -5.40
CA ARG A 182 20.70 -19.48 -5.65
C ARG A 182 19.21 -19.55 -6.01
N LEU A 183 18.37 -18.82 -5.28
CA LEU A 183 16.92 -18.82 -5.43
C LEU A 183 16.44 -18.25 -6.78
N PHE A 184 17.16 -17.27 -7.30
CA PHE A 184 16.79 -16.53 -8.51
C PHE A 184 17.71 -16.82 -9.70
N ALA A 185 18.50 -17.90 -9.65
CA ALA A 185 19.51 -18.23 -10.68
C ALA A 185 18.94 -18.40 -12.11
N GLU A 186 17.65 -18.70 -12.23
CA GLU A 186 16.97 -18.88 -13.52
C GLU A 186 16.45 -17.56 -14.12
N LEU A 187 16.47 -16.46 -13.36
CA LEU A 187 16.07 -15.16 -13.88
C LEU A 187 17.18 -14.57 -14.76
N PRO A 188 16.82 -13.92 -15.88
CA PRO A 188 17.80 -13.34 -16.80
C PRO A 188 18.42 -12.04 -16.27
N PHE A 189 18.05 -11.59 -15.07
CA PHE A 189 18.47 -10.33 -14.48
C PHE A 189 19.19 -10.57 -13.16
N PRO A 190 20.22 -9.77 -12.86
CA PRO A 190 20.80 -9.76 -11.52
C PRO A 190 19.75 -9.31 -10.49
N VAL A 191 19.74 -9.98 -9.34
CA VAL A 191 18.90 -9.61 -8.20
C VAL A 191 19.76 -8.88 -7.17
N ASP A 192 19.46 -7.61 -6.91
CA ASP A 192 20.07 -6.84 -5.83
C ASP A 192 19.23 -6.97 -4.57
N ILE A 193 19.76 -7.68 -3.57
CA ILE A 193 19.12 -7.84 -2.27
C ILE A 193 19.75 -6.87 -1.27
N LYS A 194 18.91 -6.13 -0.55
CA LYS A 194 19.35 -5.10 0.41
C LYS A 194 18.52 -5.10 1.69
N ASN A 195 19.18 -5.22 2.83
CA ASN A 195 18.59 -4.97 4.14
C ASN A 195 18.44 -3.46 4.33
N GLN A 196 17.21 -2.97 4.41
CA GLN A 196 16.94 -1.54 4.60
C GLN A 196 17.31 -1.04 5.99
N ALA A 197 17.33 -1.91 7.01
CA ALA A 197 17.71 -1.51 8.36
C ALA A 197 19.17 -1.00 8.44
N ARG A 198 20.07 -1.51 7.59
CA ARG A 198 21.50 -1.16 7.60
C ARG A 198 21.92 -0.08 6.60
N VAL A 199 21.00 0.44 5.78
CA VAL A 199 21.34 1.40 4.71
C VAL A 199 22.04 2.65 5.25
N HIS A 200 21.60 3.14 6.40
CA HIS A 200 22.20 4.29 7.09
C HIS A 200 23.70 4.12 7.42
N LEU A 201 24.21 2.89 7.50
CA LEU A 201 25.62 2.61 7.81
C LEU A 201 26.56 2.90 6.63
N TRP A 202 26.09 2.73 5.39
CA TRP A 202 26.92 2.88 4.19
C TRP A 202 26.47 4.00 3.26
N TYR A 203 25.21 4.42 3.34
CA TYR A 203 24.64 5.43 2.43
C TYR A 203 25.38 6.78 2.48
N PRO A 204 25.72 7.35 3.66
CA PRO A 204 26.47 8.61 3.70
C PRO A 204 27.86 8.51 3.06
N GLY A 205 28.55 7.38 3.24
CA GLY A 205 29.85 7.15 2.61
C GLY A 205 29.77 7.04 1.09
N ARG A 206 28.67 6.48 0.57
CA ARG A 206 28.45 6.29 -0.87
C ARG A 206 27.97 7.54 -1.59
N PHE A 207 27.09 8.32 -0.95
CA PHE A 207 26.38 9.44 -1.61
C PHE A 207 26.67 10.82 -1.01
N GLY A 208 27.39 10.89 0.11
CA GLY A 208 27.69 12.16 0.79
C GLY A 208 26.47 12.81 1.46
N VAL A 209 25.35 12.09 1.56
CA VAL A 209 24.10 12.56 2.16
C VAL A 209 23.85 11.79 3.46
N PRO A 210 23.70 12.47 4.61
CA PRO A 210 23.34 11.83 5.87
C PRO A 210 22.00 11.09 5.74
N LEU A 211 21.92 9.91 6.35
CA LEU A 211 20.70 9.12 6.42
C LEU A 211 20.53 8.59 7.83
N SER A 212 19.40 8.89 8.47
CA SER A 212 19.03 8.26 9.73
C SER A 212 18.57 6.82 9.51
N PRO A 213 18.75 5.92 10.49
CA PRO A 213 18.20 4.57 10.42
C PRO A 213 16.69 4.60 10.11
N TYR A 214 16.25 3.75 9.18
CA TYR A 214 14.82 3.61 8.91
C TYR A 214 14.14 2.83 10.05
N ALA A 215 12.97 3.29 10.47
CA ALA A 215 12.18 2.59 11.49
C ALA A 215 11.43 1.37 10.94
N THR A 216 11.15 1.35 9.63
CA THR A 216 10.42 0.26 8.95
C THR A 216 10.90 0.10 7.51
N LEU A 217 10.56 -1.04 6.90
CA LEU A 217 10.79 -1.29 5.48
C LEU A 217 10.04 -0.29 4.59
N GLU A 218 8.78 -0.02 4.91
CA GLU A 218 7.95 0.97 4.23
C GLU A 218 8.54 2.39 4.29
N ALA A 219 9.14 2.79 5.42
CA ALA A 219 9.81 4.08 5.54
C ALA A 219 10.96 4.21 4.54
N ALA A 220 11.72 3.14 4.30
CA ALA A 220 12.77 3.12 3.29
C ALA A 220 12.21 3.31 1.87
N ILE A 221 11.15 2.59 1.51
CA ILE A 221 10.49 2.72 0.20
C ILE A 221 9.94 4.14 -0.01
N GLY A 222 9.44 4.76 1.07
CA GLY A 222 8.98 6.15 1.08
C GLY A 222 10.06 7.18 0.70
N THR A 223 11.35 6.81 0.68
CA THR A 223 12.46 7.69 0.30
C THR A 223 12.98 7.49 -1.12
N TRP A 224 12.45 6.50 -1.85
CA TRP A 224 12.97 6.15 -3.17
C TRP A 224 12.81 7.28 -4.19
N PRO A 225 13.67 7.38 -5.23
CA PRO A 225 13.91 8.62 -5.96
C PRO A 225 12.72 9.27 -6.68
N THR A 226 11.69 8.50 -7.04
CA THR A 226 10.52 9.02 -7.76
C THR A 226 9.25 8.46 -7.17
N THR A 227 8.14 9.22 -7.21
CA THR A 227 6.83 8.80 -6.70
C THR A 227 6.37 7.47 -7.30
N ALA A 228 6.50 7.31 -8.63
CA ALA A 228 6.16 6.07 -9.34
C ALA A 228 7.07 4.90 -8.93
N SER A 229 8.35 5.18 -8.60
CA SER A 229 9.30 4.15 -8.19
C SER A 229 9.21 3.78 -6.72
N SER A 230 8.66 4.63 -5.86
CA SER A 230 8.34 4.34 -4.46
C SER A 230 7.18 3.34 -4.35
N LEU A 231 7.43 2.12 -4.82
CA LEU A 231 6.47 1.03 -4.97
C LEU A 231 7.12 -0.28 -4.50
N GLY A 232 6.61 -0.83 -3.40
CA GLY A 232 6.93 -2.18 -2.95
C GLY A 232 5.76 -3.12 -3.19
N VAL A 233 6.01 -4.30 -3.74
CA VAL A 233 4.99 -5.34 -3.94
C VAL A 233 5.51 -6.68 -3.42
N ARG A 234 4.65 -7.44 -2.77
CA ARG A 234 4.92 -8.81 -2.34
C ARG A 234 3.66 -9.66 -2.36
N LYS A 235 3.84 -10.98 -2.34
CA LYS A 235 2.77 -11.93 -2.05
C LYS A 235 2.75 -12.24 -0.56
N GLU A 236 1.55 -12.28 0.02
CA GLU A 236 1.34 -12.84 1.36
C GLU A 236 1.24 -14.38 1.27
N PRO A 237 1.36 -15.12 2.39
CA PRO A 237 1.32 -16.59 2.38
C PRO A 237 0.03 -17.20 1.81
N ASP A 238 -1.08 -16.47 1.86
CA ASP A 238 -2.38 -16.85 1.27
C ASP A 238 -2.46 -16.58 -0.24
N GLY A 239 -1.38 -16.07 -0.84
CA GLY A 239 -1.32 -15.71 -2.26
C GLY A 239 -1.94 -14.35 -2.58
N SER A 240 -2.45 -13.61 -1.60
CA SER A 240 -2.94 -12.25 -1.81
C SER A 240 -1.79 -11.27 -2.07
N TRP A 241 -2.09 -10.18 -2.78
CA TRP A 241 -1.11 -9.14 -3.08
C TRP A 241 -1.05 -8.10 -1.97
N ARG A 242 0.15 -7.81 -1.49
CA ARG A 242 0.42 -6.64 -0.68
C ARG A 242 1.20 -5.61 -1.47
N ILE A 243 0.61 -4.44 -1.62
CA ILE A 243 1.14 -3.31 -2.38
C ILE A 243 1.35 -2.16 -1.41
N TYR A 244 2.57 -1.63 -1.37
CA TYR A 244 2.91 -0.39 -0.69
C TYR A 244 3.28 0.68 -1.73
N ALA A 245 2.44 1.69 -1.86
CA ALA A 245 2.57 2.79 -2.81
C ALA A 245 2.19 4.12 -2.13
N PRO A 246 3.09 4.71 -1.31
CA PRO A 246 2.78 5.87 -0.46
C PRO A 246 2.38 7.13 -1.23
N PHE A 247 2.71 7.21 -2.53
CA PHE A 247 2.37 8.34 -3.40
C PHE A 247 1.25 7.99 -4.41
N GLY A 248 0.56 6.85 -4.21
CA GLY A 248 -0.42 6.35 -5.17
C GLY A 248 0.20 5.63 -6.36
N LEU A 249 -0.63 5.25 -7.33
CA LEU A 249 -0.24 4.54 -8.56
C LEU A 249 -0.48 5.38 -9.83
N GLU A 250 -0.98 6.60 -9.68
CA GLU A 250 -1.40 7.48 -10.76
C GLU A 250 -0.20 7.88 -11.61
N ASP A 251 0.89 8.33 -11.00
CA ASP A 251 2.11 8.71 -11.73
C ASP A 251 2.68 7.50 -12.51
N LEU A 252 2.62 6.29 -11.94
CA LEU A 252 3.01 5.06 -12.63
C LEU A 252 2.18 4.82 -13.90
N PHE A 253 0.86 4.85 -13.78
CA PHE A 253 -0.05 4.55 -14.90
C PHE A 253 -0.21 5.68 -15.91
N ARG A 254 0.15 6.92 -15.54
CA ARG A 254 0.14 8.08 -16.42
C ARG A 254 1.49 8.35 -17.08
N LEU A 255 2.46 7.43 -16.93
CA LEU A 255 3.81 7.56 -17.49
C LEU A 255 4.52 8.82 -16.95
N ILE A 256 4.31 9.17 -15.69
CA ILE A 256 4.90 10.36 -15.05
C ILE A 256 6.09 9.95 -14.19
N VAL A 257 7.21 10.65 -14.37
CA VAL A 257 8.39 10.54 -13.53
C VAL A 257 8.48 11.80 -12.68
N ARG A 258 7.99 11.75 -11.44
CA ARG A 258 8.01 12.89 -10.50
C ARG A 258 9.02 12.66 -9.38
N PRO A 259 9.83 13.67 -9.01
CA PRO A 259 10.83 13.49 -7.96
C PRO A 259 10.16 13.26 -6.61
N ASN A 260 10.67 12.30 -5.85
CA ASN A 260 10.42 12.22 -4.42
C ASN A 260 11.62 12.83 -3.68
N LYS A 261 11.46 14.10 -3.29
CA LYS A 261 12.52 14.95 -2.74
C LYS A 261 12.94 14.57 -1.30
N THR A 262 12.39 13.48 -0.74
CA THR A 262 12.67 13.03 0.63
C THR A 262 14.15 12.73 0.87
N LEU A 263 14.83 12.11 -0.12
CA LEU A 263 16.24 11.73 0.01
C LEU A 263 17.06 11.96 -1.28
N VAL A 264 16.42 11.87 -2.44
CA VAL A 264 17.12 12.01 -3.72
C VAL A 264 17.69 13.42 -3.88
N THR A 265 18.85 13.54 -4.52
CA THR A 265 19.37 14.83 -4.99
C THR A 265 18.79 15.15 -6.37
N GLU A 266 18.76 16.44 -6.72
CA GLU A 266 18.31 16.90 -8.05
C GLU A 266 19.09 16.21 -9.19
N SER A 267 20.41 16.14 -9.07
CA SER A 267 21.28 15.52 -10.07
C SER A 267 21.01 14.02 -10.24
N ALA A 268 20.81 13.29 -9.13
CA ALA A 268 20.49 11.86 -9.18
C ALA A 268 19.10 11.60 -9.76
N TYR A 269 18.13 12.47 -9.46
CA TYR A 269 16.79 12.40 -10.04
C TYR A 269 16.84 12.56 -11.57
N TYR A 270 17.45 13.63 -12.08
CA TYR A 270 17.53 13.85 -13.53
C TYR A 270 18.33 12.77 -14.26
N ALA A 271 19.46 12.32 -13.69
CA ALA A 271 20.22 11.22 -14.30
C ALA A 271 19.36 9.94 -14.46
N LYS A 272 18.52 9.63 -13.48
CA LYS A 272 17.58 8.50 -13.55
C LYS A 272 16.45 8.76 -14.54
N ALA A 273 15.87 9.96 -14.52
CA ALA A 273 14.78 10.35 -15.41
C ALA A 273 15.22 10.30 -16.89
N GLU A 274 16.39 10.83 -17.23
CA GLU A 274 16.96 10.80 -18.58
C GLU A 274 17.25 9.37 -19.05
N LYS A 275 17.83 8.53 -18.18
CA LYS A 275 18.05 7.11 -18.48
C LYS A 275 16.74 6.42 -18.86
N TRP A 276 15.66 6.69 -18.14
CA TRP A 276 14.34 6.12 -18.46
C TRP A 276 13.71 6.76 -19.70
N LYS A 277 13.71 8.09 -19.80
CA LYS A 277 13.13 8.83 -20.94
C LYS A 277 13.75 8.44 -22.28
N SER A 278 15.04 8.10 -22.31
CA SER A 278 15.70 7.61 -23.53
C SER A 278 15.16 6.26 -24.04
N ARG A 279 14.58 5.43 -23.16
CA ARG A 279 14.01 4.11 -23.48
C ARG A 279 12.49 4.17 -23.67
N TRP A 280 11.83 5.03 -22.89
CA TRP A 280 10.40 5.32 -22.97
C TRP A 280 10.20 6.82 -23.27
N PRO A 281 10.26 7.24 -24.54
CA PRO A 281 10.03 8.62 -24.95
C PRO A 281 8.64 9.17 -24.57
N GLU A 282 7.71 8.31 -24.16
CA GLU A 282 6.36 8.65 -23.71
C GLU A 282 6.34 9.21 -22.27
N LEU A 283 7.41 9.02 -21.49
CA LEU A 283 7.45 9.45 -20.08
C LEU A 283 7.39 10.97 -19.92
N ALA A 284 6.47 11.48 -19.12
CA ALA A 284 6.45 12.88 -18.69
C ALA A 284 7.37 13.07 -17.47
N VAL A 285 8.54 13.67 -17.68
CA VAL A 285 9.48 14.02 -16.60
C VAL A 285 9.04 15.35 -15.99
N ILE A 286 8.79 15.35 -14.68
CA ILE A 286 8.39 16.54 -13.95
C ILE A 286 9.64 17.33 -13.53
N PRO A 287 9.73 18.64 -13.81
CA PRO A 287 10.87 19.44 -13.37
C PRO A 287 11.05 19.40 -11.86
N TRP A 288 12.30 19.51 -11.40
CA TRP A 288 12.66 19.52 -9.99
C TRP A 288 11.93 20.60 -9.18
N GLU A 289 11.65 21.77 -9.74
CA GLU A 289 11.01 22.89 -9.04
C GLU A 289 9.48 22.83 -8.97
N ALA A 290 8.85 21.82 -9.60
CA ALA A 290 7.40 21.66 -9.60
C ALA A 290 6.85 21.08 -8.28
#